data_AF-A0A4V1TIC3-F1
#
_entry.id   AF-A0A4V1TIC3-F1
#
_cell.length_a   1.000
_cell.length_b   1.000
_cell.length_c   1.000
_cell.angle_alpha   90.00
_cell.angle_beta   90.00
_cell.angle_gamma   90.00
#
_symmetry.space_group_name_H-M   'P 1'
#
loop_
_entity.id
_entity.type
_entity.pdbx_description
1 polymer ?
#
loop_
_entity_poly.entity_id
_entity_poly.type
_entity_poly.pdbx_seq_one_letter_code
_entity_poly.pdbx_strand_id
1 'polypeptide(L)'
;MLLIASPREGMKIPEWEQVVTASCTGYAIALAAFALGLGAIWKSAPIMDGVALREVLDLRAGERLLGWVNLGTPTEPTEARVDSAPVVTRL
;
A
#
# COMPACT_ATOMS: atom_id res chain seq x y z
N MET A 1 1.05 10.23 -0.50
CA MET A 1 2.32 9.62 -0.04
C MET A 1 2.59 8.34 -0.82
N LEU A 2 3.79 8.17 -1.37
CA LEU A 2 4.14 6.98 -2.17
C LEU A 2 4.49 5.80 -1.28
N LEU A 3 4.13 4.58 -1.69
CA LEU A 3 4.50 3.34 -1.04
C LEU A 3 5.42 2.56 -1.96
N ILE A 4 6.69 2.47 -1.61
CA ILE A 4 7.72 1.78 -2.39
C ILE A 4 8.27 0.65 -1.52
N ALA A 5 8.20 -0.58 -2.02
CA ALA A 5 8.97 -1.67 -1.46
C ALA A 5 10.40 -1.61 -2.00
N SER A 6 11.38 -1.72 -1.12
CA SER A 6 12.81 -1.83 -1.48
C SER A 6 13.39 -3.14 -0.92
N PRO A 7 13.03 -4.30 -1.50
CA PRO A 7 13.57 -5.58 -1.06
C PRO A 7 15.09 -5.64 -1.22
N ARG A 8 15.74 -6.37 -0.32
CA ARG A 8 17.18 -6.65 -0.35
C ARG A 8 17.41 -8.12 -0.63
N GLU A 9 18.30 -8.39 -1.58
CA GLU A 9 18.76 -9.73 -1.93
C GLU A 9 19.65 -10.33 -0.83
N GLY A 10 19.71 -11.67 -0.76
CA GLY A 10 20.58 -12.40 0.18
C GLY A 10 20.15 -12.31 1.65
N MET A 11 19.00 -11.71 1.95
CA MET A 11 18.46 -11.66 3.30
C MET A 11 17.86 -13.01 3.71
N LYS A 12 17.94 -13.34 5.00
CA LYS A 12 17.23 -14.48 5.59
C LYS A 12 15.70 -14.38 5.41
N ILE A 13 15.19 -13.16 5.36
CA ILE A 13 13.77 -12.86 5.19
C ILE A 13 13.45 -12.90 3.69
N PRO A 14 12.51 -13.74 3.25
CA PRO A 14 12.19 -13.87 1.84
C PRO A 14 11.61 -12.56 1.30
N GLU A 15 11.80 -12.32 0.00
CA GLU A 15 11.41 -11.07 -0.63
C GLU A 15 9.93 -10.72 -0.43
N TRP A 16 9.03 -11.72 -0.50
CA TRP A 16 7.59 -11.47 -0.37
C TRP A 16 7.24 -10.88 1.02
N GLU A 17 7.92 -11.28 2.09
CA GLU A 17 7.73 -10.69 3.43
C GLU A 17 8.21 -9.22 3.47
N GLN A 18 9.30 -8.91 2.77
CA GLN A 18 9.81 -7.55 2.64
C GLN A 18 8.83 -6.65 1.87
N VAL A 19 8.22 -7.16 0.81
CA VAL A 19 7.17 -6.45 0.05
C VAL A 19 5.92 -6.25 0.90
N VAL A 20 5.45 -7.29 1.61
CA VAL A 20 4.28 -7.20 2.50
C VAL A 20 4.50 -6.19 3.62
N THR A 21 5.74 -6.01 4.10
CA THR A 21 6.07 -4.99 5.10
C THR A 21 5.76 -3.57 4.62
N ALA A 22 6.06 -3.26 3.36
CA ALA A 22 5.69 -1.97 2.76
C ALA A 22 4.16 -1.83 2.64
N SER A 23 3.45 -2.91 2.35
CA SER A 23 1.98 -2.91 2.33
C SER A 23 1.35 -2.66 3.70
N CYS A 24 1.86 -3.33 4.74
CA CYS A 24 1.43 -3.12 6.12
C CYS A 24 1.67 -1.68 6.58
N THR A 25 2.76 -1.06 6.11
CA THR A 25 3.03 0.36 6.37
C THR A 25 1.91 1.23 5.78
N GLY A 26 1.55 1.00 4.51
CA GLY A 26 0.41 1.67 3.85
C GLY A 26 -0.91 1.54 4.60
N TYR A 27 -1.20 0.34 5.10
CA TYR A 27 -2.37 0.08 5.94
C TYR A 27 -2.31 0.84 7.28
N ALA A 28 -1.17 0.83 7.96
CA ALA A 28 -0.97 1.56 9.21
C ALA A 28 -1.17 3.08 9.03
N ILE A 29 -0.76 3.63 7.89
CA ILE A 29 -1.00 5.04 7.54
C ILE A 29 -2.50 5.32 7.40
N ALA A 30 -3.26 4.42 6.76
CA ALA A 30 -4.70 4.58 6.64
C ALA A 30 -5.40 4.54 8.01
N LEU A 31 -4.97 3.64 8.90
CA LEU A 31 -5.47 3.59 10.28
C LEU A 31 -5.12 4.86 11.07
N ALA A 32 -3.89 5.36 10.93
CA ALA A 32 -3.46 6.59 11.58
C ALA A 32 -4.27 7.80 11.07
N ALA A 33 -4.51 7.89 9.76
CA ALA A 33 -5.34 8.93 9.18
C ALA A 33 -6.76 8.91 9.78
N PHE A 34 -7.38 7.73 9.86
CA PHE A 34 -8.69 7.57 10.48
C PHE A 34 -8.69 8.03 11.95
N ALA A 35 -7.69 7.64 12.73
CA ALA A 35 -7.56 8.07 14.13
C ALA A 35 -7.41 9.59 14.30
N LEU A 36 -6.89 10.27 13.28
CA LEU A 36 -6.74 11.73 13.23
C LEU A 36 -7.94 12.45 12.61
N GLY A 37 -9.03 11.75 12.29
CA GLY A 37 -10.21 12.32 11.63
C GLY A 37 -10.01 12.65 10.14
N LEU A 38 -8.98 12.07 9.51
CA LEU A 38 -8.70 12.19 8.08
C LEU A 38 -9.21 10.95 7.32
N GLY A 39 -9.62 11.16 6.07
CA GLY A 39 -9.84 10.10 5.10
C GLY A 39 -8.52 9.70 4.44
N ALA A 40 -8.40 8.41 4.09
CA ALA A 40 -7.27 7.87 3.36
C ALA A 40 -7.74 6.96 2.21
N ILE A 41 -7.17 7.15 1.02
CA ILE A 41 -7.43 6.29 -0.14
C ILE A 41 -6.11 5.80 -0.70
N TRP A 42 -5.91 4.47 -0.66
CA TRP A 42 -4.85 3.82 -1.43
C TRP A 42 -5.25 3.76 -2.90
N LYS A 43 -4.42 4.30 -3.78
CA LYS A 43 -4.54 4.18 -5.23
C LYS A 43 -3.40 3.35 -5.83
N SER A 44 -3.76 2.53 -6.80
CA SER A 44 -2.87 1.88 -7.75
C SER A 44 -3.28 2.27 -9.18
N ALA A 45 -2.39 2.09 -10.15
CA ALA A 45 -2.63 2.40 -11.55
C ALA A 45 -1.93 1.40 -12.47
N PRO A 46 -2.43 1.19 -13.71
CA PRO A 46 -1.79 0.28 -14.68
C PRO A 46 -0.35 0.66 -15.04
N ILE A 47 0.02 1.93 -14.89
CA ILE A 47 1.35 2.45 -15.27
C ILE A 47 2.42 2.27 -14.20
N MET A 48 2.13 1.58 -13.09
CA MET A 48 3.02 1.51 -11.93
C MET A 48 4.39 0.89 -12.23
N ASP A 49 4.48 0.02 -13.24
CA ASP A 49 5.74 -0.58 -13.70
C ASP A 49 6.29 0.08 -14.98
N GLY A 50 5.68 1.17 -15.44
CA GLY A 50 6.09 1.87 -16.65
C GLY A 50 7.44 2.57 -16.51
N VAL A 51 8.30 2.46 -17.53
CA VAL A 51 9.66 3.01 -17.55
C VAL A 51 9.68 4.50 -17.18
N ALA A 52 8.82 5.30 -17.82
CA ALA A 52 8.76 6.74 -17.56
C ALA A 52 8.42 7.08 -16.09
N LEU A 53 7.54 6.31 -15.44
CA LEU A 53 7.20 6.54 -14.04
C LEU A 53 8.36 6.15 -13.12
N ARG A 54 9.06 5.06 -13.44
CA ARG A 54 10.25 4.64 -12.69
C ARG A 54 11.38 5.67 -12.78
N GLU A 55 11.59 6.26 -13.96
CA GLU A 55 12.56 7.33 -14.17
C GLU A 55 12.19 8.61 -13.40
N VAL A 56 10.93 9.04 -13.47
CA VAL A 56 10.45 10.24 -12.74
C VAL A 56 10.58 10.08 -11.22
N LEU A 57 10.39 8.87 -10.71
CA LEU A 57 10.48 8.55 -9.29
C LEU A 57 11.89 8.12 -8.84
N ASP A 58 12.86 8.08 -9.75
CA ASP A 58 14.23 7.59 -9.50
C ASP A 58 14.27 6.19 -8.83
N LEU A 59 13.39 5.29 -9.27
CA LEU A 59 13.28 3.96 -8.69
C LEU A 59 14.47 3.08 -9.08
N ARG A 60 15.13 2.52 -8.07
CA ARG A 60 16.29 1.64 -8.24
C ARG A 60 15.85 0.26 -8.76
N ALA A 61 16.83 -0.48 -9.28
CA ALA A 61 16.64 -1.89 -9.60
C ALA A 61 16.17 -2.65 -8.34
N GLY A 62 15.13 -3.48 -8.49
CA GLY A 62 14.52 -4.21 -7.38
C GLY A 62 13.44 -3.45 -6.60
N GLU A 63 13.38 -2.11 -6.67
CA GLU A 63 12.31 -1.34 -6.03
C GLU A 63 10.98 -1.50 -6.79
N ARG A 64 9.90 -1.65 -6.01
CA ARG A 64 8.53 -1.84 -6.50
C ARG A 64 7.62 -0.75 -5.95
N LEU A 65 7.04 0.06 -6.83
CA LEU A 65 5.97 0.97 -6.44
C LEU A 65 4.71 0.15 -6.16
N LEU A 66 4.18 0.22 -4.94
CA LEU A 66 2.94 -0.45 -4.53
C LEU A 66 1.70 0.46 -4.64
N GLY A 67 1.93 1.76 -4.82
CA GLY A 67 0.89 2.75 -5.05
C GLY A 67 1.13 4.00 -4.24
N TRP A 68 0.06 4.73 -3.93
CA TRP A 68 0.11 5.90 -3.07
C TRP A 68 -1.16 6.06 -2.24
N VAL A 69 -1.00 6.68 -1.07
CA VAL A 69 -2.10 7.04 -0.18
C VAL A 69 -2.39 8.54 -0.34
N ASN A 70 -3.61 8.87 -0.77
CA ASN A 70 -4.15 10.21 -0.72
C ASN A 70 -4.81 10.43 0.64
N LEU A 71 -4.52 11.56 1.28
CA LEU A 71 -5.12 11.95 2.56
C LEU A 71 -5.95 13.22 2.35
N GLY A 72 -7.03 13.36 3.12
CA GLY A 72 -7.87 14.56 3.07
C GLY A 72 -8.98 14.55 4.10
N THR A 73 -9.82 15.59 4.08
CA THR A 73 -11.02 15.65 4.91
C THR A 73 -12.13 14.86 4.21
N PRO A 74 -12.72 13.84 4.87
CA PRO A 74 -13.80 13.06 4.27
C PRO A 74 -15.07 13.94 4.13
N THR A 75 -15.70 13.89 2.96
CA THR A 75 -16.97 14.61 2.69
C THR A 75 -18.18 13.68 2.75
N GLU A 76 -17.96 12.37 2.72
CA GLU A 76 -18.97 11.33 2.75
C GLU A 76 -18.69 10.35 3.90
N PRO A 77 -19.74 9.71 4.46
CA PRO A 77 -19.55 8.67 5.46
C PRO A 77 -18.78 7.47 4.89
N THR A 78 -17.97 6.83 5.71
CA THR A 78 -17.30 5.58 5.35
C THR A 78 -18.32 4.47 5.07
N GLU A 79 -18.11 3.69 4.01
CA GLU A 79 -18.95 2.55 3.68
C GLU A 79 -18.96 1.48 4.79
N ALA A 80 -20.05 0.73 4.85
CA ALA A 80 -20.18 -0.37 5.80
C ALA A 80 -19.16 -1.47 5.52
N ARG A 81 -18.67 -2.11 6.57
CA ARG A 81 -17.79 -3.28 6.47
C ARG A 81 -18.49 -4.41 5.72
N VAL A 82 -17.80 -4.96 4.72
CA VAL A 82 -18.25 -6.15 3.97
C VAL A 82 -18.19 -7.40 4.87
N ASP A 83 -19.19 -8.29 4.73
CA ASP A 83 -19.20 -9.58 5.42
C ASP A 83 -17.99 -10.43 5.00
N SER A 84 -17.17 -10.81 5.98
CA SER A 84 -15.99 -11.63 5.77
C SER A 84 -16.25 -13.14 5.85
N ALA A 85 -17.47 -13.57 6.22
CA ALA A 85 -17.80 -14.99 6.33
C ALA A 85 -17.47 -15.82 5.07
N PRO A 86 -17.67 -15.33 3.83
CA PRO A 86 -17.37 -16.10 2.62
C PRO A 86 -15.89 -16.43 2.41
N VAL A 87 -14.97 -15.73 3.08
CA VAL A 87 -13.52 -15.87 2.88
C VAL A 87 -12.79 -16.45 4.10
N VAL A 88 -13.52 -16.89 5.14
CA VAL A 88 -12.96 -17.45 6.37
C VAL A 88 -13.45 -18.88 6.57
N THR A 89 -12.55 -19.86 6.47
CA THR A 89 -12.81 -21.27 6.76
C THR A 89 -12.21 -21.65 8.11
N ARG A 90 -12.93 -22.42 8.92
CA ARG A 90 -12.38 -23.02 10.15
C ARG A 90 -11.58 -24.26 9.79
N LEU A 91 -10.37 -24.38 10.32
CA LEU A 91 -9.56 -25.60 10.28
C LEU A 91 -10.06 -26.61 11.32
#